data_AF-A0A7V7VKP7-F1
#
_entry.id   AF-A0A7V7VKP7-F1
#
_cell.length_a   1.000
_cell.length_b   1.000
_cell.length_c   1.000
_cell.angle_alpha   90.00
_cell.angle_beta   90.00
_cell.angle_gamma   90.00
#
_symmetry.space_group_name_H-M   'P 1'
#
loop_
_entity.id
_entity.type
_entity.pdbx_description
1 polymer ?
#
loop_
_entity_poly.entity_id
_entity_poly.type
_entity_poly.pdbx_seq_one_letter_code
_entity_poly.pdbx_strand_id
1 'polypeptide(L)'
;MPGIPNSNHLAAALSLLAGLAGLVPRRAAADDLLLEGAERLSGCVRAINANGSVLLETPLAAEPILLKPNSVRKVVFSGHQAKPSAATCGVTLVNGDVLPGDIEMVDDTNLTLNSSIGGHFVIPRASIHSLQLGARQTKAIYAGPDGLGGWTRDPATAERWTFHDGALQVRGSGKISRQFDLPQQFIVRFKLSWVEDPNIKVYFAAAAGSGETAMDRYYLTFSAAGIEIKREASSGRRYTTIATLQRLPKQYPGKHVTIEIRVDRLGKTLQLYLNDEPEGPFKDPSDQAPAANGIIIESMIEEAASLQLRNIELLEWNLKGERRRSEDRGDVTKDVLITSDSQRHSGTLVETKKDPDGLLYVFKGAFQDEAIEVPEAEIATVFFVAKQPAAAQAPKDSFVIQLHGGGSLHVATCTFADELVEVTHNLLGKLTLQHGGVAAFERANCQSQEAPQP
;
A
#
# COMPACT_ATOMS: atom_id res chain seq x y z
N MET A 1 -1.31 -41.51 67.28
CA MET A 1 -2.43 -42.44 67.54
C MET A 1 -3.73 -41.66 67.36
N PRO A 2 -4.81 -42.32 66.92
CA PRO A 2 -5.25 -42.65 65.54
C PRO A 2 -6.09 -41.48 64.93
N GLY A 3 -6.62 -41.44 63.70
CA GLY A 3 -6.84 -42.40 62.61
C GLY A 3 -7.66 -41.71 61.48
N ILE A 4 -7.52 -42.24 60.26
CA ILE A 4 -8.10 -41.84 58.95
C ILE A 4 -9.61 -42.16 58.92
N PRO A 5 -10.49 -41.46 58.15
CA PRO A 5 -10.81 -41.74 56.73
C PRO A 5 -11.03 -40.46 55.89
N ASN A 6 -11.08 -40.39 54.56
CA ASN A 6 -10.81 -41.32 53.46
C ASN A 6 -10.66 -40.49 52.18
N SER A 7 -9.88 -41.03 51.26
CA SER A 7 -9.74 -40.66 49.86
C SER A 7 -10.97 -41.01 49.00
N ASN A 8 -11.02 -40.41 47.81
CA ASN A 8 -11.62 -40.87 46.55
C ASN A 8 -12.76 -39.99 46.03
N HIS A 9 -12.48 -39.22 44.98
CA HIS A 9 -13.19 -39.27 43.70
C HIS A 9 -12.33 -38.56 42.63
N LEU A 10 -11.31 -39.29 42.16
CA LEU A 10 -10.59 -39.07 40.91
C LEU A 10 -10.78 -40.37 40.13
N ALA A 11 -11.52 -40.31 39.02
CA ALA A 11 -11.52 -41.23 37.87
C ALA A 11 -12.92 -41.37 37.24
N ALA A 12 -13.08 -40.81 36.04
CA ALA A 12 -13.77 -41.37 34.88
C ALA A 12 -13.71 -40.30 33.76
N ALA A 13 -13.31 -40.56 32.52
CA ALA A 13 -12.83 -41.77 31.88
C ALA A 13 -11.98 -41.38 30.65
N LEU A 14 -11.02 -42.25 30.36
CA LEU A 14 -10.09 -42.20 29.24
C LEU A 14 -10.75 -42.84 28.00
N SER A 15 -10.46 -42.28 26.80
CA SER A 15 -10.36 -42.98 25.51
C SER A 15 -11.67 -43.55 24.89
N LEU A 16 -11.89 -43.63 23.57
CA LEU A 16 -11.03 -43.77 22.38
C LEU A 16 -11.92 -43.60 21.14
N LEU A 17 -11.47 -42.99 20.04
CA LEU A 17 -11.37 -43.66 18.72
C LEU A 17 -10.90 -42.71 17.61
N ALA A 18 -9.80 -43.15 17.02
CA ALA A 18 -9.22 -42.69 15.78
C ALA A 18 -10.20 -42.81 14.61
N GLY A 19 -10.12 -41.86 13.68
CA GLY A 19 -10.87 -41.91 12.43
C GLY A 19 -10.95 -40.59 11.71
N LEU A 20 -9.84 -39.88 11.51
CA LEU A 20 -9.77 -38.84 10.50
C LEU A 20 -8.58 -39.13 9.60
N ALA A 21 -8.91 -39.52 8.38
CA ALA A 21 -8.01 -39.55 7.25
C ALA A 21 -7.15 -38.28 7.25
N GLY A 22 -5.85 -38.44 6.98
CA GLY A 22 -4.91 -37.34 6.95
C GLY A 22 -5.38 -36.25 5.99
N LEU A 23 -5.98 -35.19 6.52
CA LEU A 23 -5.77 -33.87 5.98
C LEU A 23 -4.38 -33.48 6.46
N VAL A 24 -3.40 -33.59 5.55
CA VAL A 24 -2.21 -32.76 5.66
C VAL A 24 -2.73 -31.33 5.82
N PRO A 25 -2.48 -30.63 6.95
CA PRO A 25 -2.85 -29.23 7.04
C PRO A 25 -2.16 -28.55 5.88
N ARG A 26 -2.95 -27.93 5.01
CA ARG A 26 -2.44 -27.14 3.89
C ARG A 26 -1.55 -26.11 4.56
N ARG A 27 -0.22 -26.22 4.41
CA ARG A 27 0.73 -25.25 4.97
C ARG A 27 0.27 -23.90 4.45
N ALA A 28 -0.28 -23.05 5.33
CA ALA A 28 -0.42 -21.64 5.04
C ALA A 28 0.97 -21.16 4.60
N ALA A 29 1.01 -20.36 3.54
CA ALA A 29 2.27 -19.77 3.14
C ALA A 29 2.80 -18.94 4.32
N ALA A 30 4.11 -18.98 4.53
CA ALA A 30 4.70 -18.43 5.74
C ALA A 30 4.77 -16.91 5.65
N ASP A 31 4.15 -16.21 6.60
CA ASP A 31 4.26 -14.78 6.78
C ASP A 31 5.71 -14.40 7.09
N ASP A 32 6.11 -13.22 6.60
CA ASP A 32 7.44 -12.67 6.86
C ASP A 32 7.34 -11.55 7.89
N LEU A 33 7.96 -11.77 9.05
CA LEU A 33 8.04 -10.80 10.14
C LEU A 33 9.39 -10.10 10.09
N LEU A 34 9.36 -8.77 10.08
CA LEU A 34 10.52 -7.92 10.28
C LEU A 34 10.60 -7.50 11.75
N LEU A 35 11.69 -7.85 12.41
CA LEU A 35 11.97 -7.46 13.79
C LEU A 35 12.65 -6.07 13.84
N GLU A 36 12.63 -5.41 15.00
CA GLU A 36 13.27 -4.09 15.20
C GLU A 36 14.78 -4.09 14.86
N GLY A 37 15.46 -5.22 15.04
CA GLY A 37 16.89 -5.40 14.69
C GLY A 37 17.17 -5.67 13.21
N ALA A 38 16.18 -5.51 12.32
CA ALA A 38 16.23 -5.88 10.90
C ALA A 38 16.40 -7.40 10.61
N GLU A 39 16.27 -8.23 11.64
CA GLU A 39 16.19 -9.69 11.52
C GLU A 39 14.83 -10.11 10.96
N ARG A 40 14.79 -11.24 10.24
CA ARG A 40 13.57 -11.81 9.67
C ARG A 40 13.22 -13.12 10.36
N LEU A 41 11.93 -13.29 10.63
CA LEU A 41 11.38 -14.53 11.12
C LEU A 41 10.19 -14.92 10.25
N SER A 42 10.12 -16.19 9.89
CA SER A 42 9.04 -16.73 9.04
C SER A 42 8.16 -17.67 9.84
N GLY A 43 6.84 -17.57 9.66
CA GLY A 43 5.84 -18.37 10.38
C GLY A 43 4.41 -17.95 10.04
N CYS A 44 3.42 -18.44 10.78
CA CYS A 44 2.02 -18.02 10.64
C CYS A 44 1.64 -17.17 11.85
N VAL A 45 1.27 -15.91 11.65
CA VAL A 45 0.81 -15.05 12.75
C VAL A 45 -0.59 -15.49 13.17
N ARG A 46 -0.77 -15.81 14.45
CA ARG A 46 -2.05 -16.27 15.02
C ARG A 46 -2.81 -15.18 15.73
N ALA A 47 -2.11 -14.27 16.41
CA ALA A 47 -2.75 -13.19 17.15
C ALA A 47 -1.80 -12.02 17.39
N ILE A 48 -2.40 -10.84 17.53
CA ILE A 48 -1.74 -9.62 17.99
C ILE A 48 -2.62 -9.00 19.06
N ASN A 49 -2.07 -8.97 20.27
CA ASN A 49 -2.81 -8.55 21.46
C ASN A 49 -2.76 -7.03 21.65
N ALA A 50 -3.61 -6.50 22.52
CA ALA A 50 -3.72 -5.05 22.79
C ALA A 50 -2.42 -4.41 23.33
N ASN A 51 -1.51 -5.20 23.89
CA ASN A 51 -0.20 -4.75 24.35
C ASN A 51 0.89 -4.85 23.27
N GLY A 52 0.53 -5.29 22.06
CA GLY A 52 1.43 -5.45 20.94
C GLY A 52 2.32 -6.69 20.92
N SER A 53 2.01 -7.69 21.73
CA SER A 53 2.65 -9.01 21.61
C SER A 53 2.11 -9.76 20.40
N VAL A 54 2.98 -10.47 19.68
CA VAL A 54 2.60 -11.26 18.49
C VAL A 54 2.77 -12.75 18.79
N LEU A 55 1.70 -13.52 18.61
CA LEU A 55 1.73 -14.97 18.71
C LEU A 55 2.04 -15.56 17.33
N LEU A 56 3.20 -16.22 17.20
CA LEU A 56 3.71 -16.75 15.95
C LEU A 56 3.86 -18.27 16.02
N GLU A 57 3.30 -18.97 15.05
CA GLU A 57 3.58 -20.38 14.83
C GLU A 57 4.70 -20.51 13.79
N THR A 58 5.85 -21.09 14.15
CA THR A 58 7.03 -21.18 13.26
C THR A 58 7.61 -22.59 13.27
N PRO A 59 8.14 -23.10 12.13
CA PRO A 59 8.85 -24.38 12.09
C PRO A 59 10.08 -24.46 13.01
N LEU A 60 10.57 -23.32 13.52
CA LEU A 60 11.73 -23.23 14.41
C LEU A 60 11.40 -23.58 15.87
N ALA A 61 10.11 -23.72 16.22
CA ALA A 61 9.65 -24.04 17.57
C ALA A 61 8.54 -25.11 17.53
N ALA A 62 8.50 -25.97 18.55
CA ALA A 62 7.46 -27.00 18.65
C ALA A 62 6.09 -26.44 19.08
N GLU A 63 6.08 -25.30 19.77
CA GLU A 63 4.88 -24.59 20.22
C GLU A 63 4.91 -23.15 19.69
N PRO A 64 3.74 -22.50 19.48
CA PRO A 64 3.67 -21.10 19.11
C PRO A 64 4.45 -20.21 20.08
N ILE A 65 5.28 -19.32 19.53
CA ILE A 65 6.12 -18.41 20.30
C ILE A 65 5.40 -17.07 20.51
N LEU A 66 5.47 -16.54 21.72
CA LEU A 66 4.98 -15.19 22.01
C LEU A 66 6.14 -14.19 21.90
N LEU A 67 6.11 -13.39 20.84
CA LEU A 67 7.03 -12.29 20.64
C LEU A 67 6.65 -11.12 21.55
N LYS A 68 7.66 -10.52 22.18
CA LYS A 68 7.46 -9.43 23.14
C LYS A 68 6.82 -8.21 22.46
N PRO A 69 6.10 -7.37 23.22
CA PRO A 69 5.73 -6.04 22.76
C PRO A 69 6.94 -5.33 22.13
N ASN A 70 6.69 -4.63 21.03
CA ASN A 70 7.69 -3.82 20.31
C ASN A 70 8.82 -4.61 19.65
N SER A 71 8.80 -5.95 19.60
CA SER A 71 9.84 -6.68 18.87
C SER A 71 9.55 -6.84 17.38
N VAL A 72 8.28 -6.73 16.97
CA VAL A 72 7.83 -6.86 15.57
C VAL A 72 7.54 -5.47 15.02
N ARG A 73 8.27 -5.09 13.96
CA ARG A 73 8.10 -3.82 13.25
C ARG A 73 7.03 -3.93 12.16
N LYS A 74 7.07 -5.02 11.40
CA LYS A 74 6.17 -5.27 10.26
C LYS A 74 5.91 -6.75 10.10
N VAL A 75 4.69 -7.09 9.72
CA VAL A 75 4.32 -8.41 9.20
C VAL A 75 3.86 -8.24 7.77
N VAL A 76 4.43 -9.02 6.86
CA VAL A 76 3.95 -9.17 5.49
C VAL A 76 3.30 -10.54 5.38
N PHE A 77 2.01 -10.56 5.07
CA PHE A 77 1.27 -11.81 4.97
C PHE A 77 1.54 -12.47 3.62
N SER A 78 1.98 -13.71 3.66
CA SER A 78 2.24 -14.49 2.45
C SER A 78 1.03 -15.38 2.21
N GLY A 79 0.06 -14.96 1.41
CA GLY A 79 -1.00 -15.90 1.02
C GLY A 79 -2.30 -15.26 0.62
N HIS A 80 -2.74 -15.66 -0.57
CA HIS A 80 -3.93 -15.19 -1.28
C HIS A 80 -3.85 -13.72 -1.64
N GLN A 81 -3.24 -13.45 -2.79
CA GLN A 81 -3.61 -12.28 -3.59
C GLN A 81 -5.13 -12.32 -3.74
N ALA A 82 -5.87 -11.62 -2.88
CA ALA A 82 -7.25 -11.29 -3.20
C ALA A 82 -7.19 -10.65 -4.57
N LYS A 83 -8.01 -11.15 -5.49
CA LYS A 83 -8.12 -10.60 -6.83
C LYS A 83 -8.23 -9.08 -6.65
N PRO A 84 -7.34 -8.27 -7.27
CA PRO A 84 -7.32 -6.83 -7.06
C PRO A 84 -8.74 -6.31 -7.16
N SER A 85 -9.24 -5.76 -6.06
CA SER A 85 -10.60 -5.28 -6.00
C SER A 85 -10.75 -4.16 -7.02
N ALA A 86 -11.78 -4.22 -7.84
CA ALA A 86 -12.12 -3.13 -8.74
C ALA A 86 -12.81 -1.98 -7.99
N ALA A 87 -12.78 -1.97 -6.64
CA ALA A 87 -13.53 -1.04 -5.82
C ALA A 87 -13.33 0.40 -6.32
N THR A 88 -14.45 1.02 -6.65
CA THR A 88 -14.50 2.34 -7.28
C THR A 88 -14.59 3.46 -6.24
N CYS A 89 -14.80 3.09 -4.97
CA CYS A 89 -14.97 4.01 -3.86
C CYS A 89 -14.03 3.73 -2.67
N GLY A 90 -13.62 4.81 -2.02
CA GLY A 90 -12.95 4.79 -0.72
C GLY A 90 -13.77 5.54 0.33
N VAL A 91 -14.02 4.90 1.47
CA VAL A 91 -14.68 5.51 2.63
C VAL A 91 -13.60 5.94 3.62
N THR A 92 -13.44 7.24 3.82
CA THR A 92 -12.54 7.78 4.85
C THR A 92 -13.33 8.05 6.12
N LEU A 93 -12.85 7.54 7.24
CA LEU A 93 -13.42 7.71 8.56
C LEU A 93 -12.88 8.98 9.22
N VAL A 94 -13.57 9.46 10.27
CA VAL A 94 -13.20 10.69 10.99
C VAL A 94 -11.85 10.61 11.72
N ASN A 95 -11.31 9.41 11.92
CA ASN A 95 -9.96 9.18 12.47
C ASN A 95 -8.89 9.01 11.38
N GLY A 96 -9.22 9.20 10.10
CA GLY A 96 -8.30 9.07 8.96
C GLY A 96 -8.16 7.65 8.41
N ASP A 97 -8.79 6.66 9.03
CA ASP A 97 -8.82 5.29 8.50
C ASP A 97 -9.61 5.22 7.20
N VAL A 98 -9.22 4.31 6.31
CA VAL A 98 -9.80 4.20 4.96
C VAL A 98 -10.22 2.76 4.70
N LEU A 99 -11.49 2.57 4.34
CA LEU A 99 -12.09 1.32 3.91
C LEU A 99 -12.37 1.36 2.40
N PRO A 100 -11.77 0.47 1.59
CA PRO A 100 -12.14 0.33 0.18
C PRO A 100 -13.43 -0.47 0.02
N GLY A 101 -14.25 -0.13 -0.96
CA GLY A 101 -15.43 -0.92 -1.32
C GLY A 101 -16.40 -0.15 -2.22
N ASP A 102 -17.47 -0.81 -2.62
CA ASP A 102 -18.55 -0.22 -3.39
C ASP A 102 -19.71 0.14 -2.46
N ILE A 103 -20.23 1.35 -2.58
CA ILE A 103 -21.34 1.81 -1.75
C ILE A 103 -22.60 1.13 -2.25
N GLU A 104 -23.36 0.52 -1.34
CA GLU A 104 -24.66 -0.06 -1.65
C GLU A 104 -25.80 0.88 -1.29
N MET A 105 -25.61 1.62 -0.18
CA MET A 105 -26.61 2.54 0.34
C MET A 105 -25.99 3.56 1.29
N VAL A 106 -26.52 4.78 1.28
CA VAL A 106 -26.35 5.77 2.34
C VAL A 106 -27.73 6.25 2.75
N ASP A 107 -27.97 6.34 4.05
CA ASP A 107 -29.17 6.96 4.64
C ASP A 107 -28.78 8.04 5.67
N ASP A 108 -29.72 8.51 6.47
CA ASP A 108 -29.51 9.54 7.49
C ASP A 108 -28.66 9.07 8.68
N THR A 109 -28.52 7.75 8.86
CA THR A 109 -27.85 7.12 10.00
C THR A 109 -26.61 6.32 9.64
N ASN A 110 -26.58 5.65 8.50
CA ASN A 110 -25.59 4.64 8.15
C ASN A 110 -25.19 4.68 6.66
N LEU A 111 -24.02 4.13 6.40
CA LEU A 111 -23.57 3.71 5.08
C LEU A 111 -23.41 2.19 5.07
N THR A 112 -23.92 1.54 4.02
CA THR A 112 -23.67 0.13 3.73
C THR A 112 -22.64 0.03 2.61
N LEU A 113 -21.51 -0.61 2.91
CA LEU A 113 -20.39 -0.82 2.01
C LEU A 113 -20.26 -2.30 1.70
N ASN A 114 -20.19 -2.68 0.42
CA ASN A 114 -19.75 -4.00 0.02
C ASN A 114 -18.27 -3.96 -0.32
N SER A 115 -17.47 -4.77 0.36
CA SER A 115 -16.03 -4.72 0.26
C SER A 115 -15.44 -6.10 0.06
N SER A 116 -14.53 -6.22 -0.90
CA SER A 116 -13.78 -7.47 -1.14
C SER A 116 -12.93 -7.92 0.05
N ILE A 117 -12.63 -7.03 1.00
CA ILE A 117 -11.79 -7.35 2.16
C ILE A 117 -12.57 -7.94 3.35
N GLY A 118 -13.91 -7.89 3.35
CA GLY A 118 -14.70 -8.33 4.50
C GLY A 118 -16.20 -8.49 4.28
N GLY A 119 -16.67 -8.35 3.04
CA GLY A 119 -18.10 -8.40 2.70
C GLY A 119 -18.80 -7.09 3.04
N HIS A 120 -19.97 -7.19 3.66
CA HIS A 120 -20.83 -6.03 3.96
C HIS A 120 -20.44 -5.38 5.29
N PHE A 121 -20.14 -4.09 5.25
CA PHE A 121 -19.93 -3.25 6.44
C PHE A 121 -21.07 -2.25 6.58
N VAL A 122 -21.61 -2.13 7.80
CA VAL A 122 -22.54 -1.06 8.18
C VAL A 122 -21.76 -0.05 9.02
N ILE A 123 -21.56 1.14 8.48
CA ILE A 123 -20.74 2.19 9.08
C ILE A 123 -21.67 3.32 9.53
N PRO A 124 -21.68 3.69 10.82
CA PRO A 124 -22.44 4.84 11.28
C PRO A 124 -22.01 6.08 10.52
N ARG A 125 -22.96 6.83 9.96
CA ARG A 125 -22.70 8.03 9.16
C ARG A 125 -21.87 9.07 9.92
N ALA A 126 -22.08 9.18 11.22
CA ALA A 126 -21.31 10.06 12.10
C ALA A 126 -19.81 9.71 12.21
N SER A 127 -19.42 8.48 11.87
CA SER A 127 -18.03 8.01 11.85
C SER A 127 -17.35 8.26 10.50
N ILE A 128 -18.08 8.74 9.49
CA ILE A 128 -17.59 8.94 8.13
C ILE A 128 -17.14 10.39 7.97
N HIS A 129 -15.94 10.57 7.43
CA HIS A 129 -15.44 11.87 7.01
C HIS A 129 -15.84 12.17 5.57
N SER A 130 -15.53 11.25 4.65
CA SER A 130 -15.78 11.44 3.22
C SER A 130 -15.94 10.13 2.44
N LEU A 131 -16.65 10.22 1.32
CA LEU A 131 -16.74 9.21 0.26
C LEU A 131 -16.00 9.73 -0.95
N GLN A 132 -15.09 8.94 -1.50
CA GLN A 132 -14.38 9.28 -2.72
C GLN A 132 -14.87 8.37 -3.84
N LEU A 133 -15.67 8.92 -4.75
CA LEU A 133 -16.35 8.18 -5.82
C LEU A 133 -15.56 8.27 -7.13
N GLY A 134 -15.59 7.19 -7.91
CA GLY A 134 -14.80 7.06 -9.14
C GLY A 134 -13.28 7.12 -8.90
N ALA A 135 -12.85 7.03 -7.65
CA ALA A 135 -11.46 6.86 -7.25
C ALA A 135 -11.10 5.38 -7.43
N ARG A 136 -11.14 4.90 -8.69
CA ARG A 136 -10.61 3.57 -9.03
C ARG A 136 -9.25 3.44 -8.38
N GLN A 137 -9.08 2.34 -7.64
CA GLN A 137 -7.83 2.01 -7.00
C GLN A 137 -6.69 2.09 -8.02
N THR A 138 -5.55 2.52 -7.53
CA THR A 138 -4.28 2.48 -8.26
C THR A 138 -3.96 1.01 -8.55
N LYS A 139 -4.40 0.51 -9.70
CA LYS A 139 -4.22 -0.88 -10.12
C LYS A 139 -2.73 -1.20 -10.12
N ALA A 140 -2.31 -2.19 -9.34
CA ALA A 140 -0.96 -2.73 -9.44
C ALA A 140 -0.79 -3.41 -10.81
N ILE A 141 0.05 -2.83 -11.64
CA ILE A 141 0.50 -3.40 -12.92
C ILE A 141 1.57 -4.45 -12.65
N TYR A 142 2.42 -4.20 -11.65
CA TYR A 142 3.45 -5.11 -11.18
C TYR A 142 3.74 -4.85 -9.70
N ALA A 143 3.98 -5.92 -8.95
CA ALA A 143 4.53 -5.89 -7.61
C ALA A 143 5.53 -7.04 -7.49
N GLY A 144 6.77 -6.73 -7.11
CA GLY A 144 7.83 -7.72 -6.98
C GLY A 144 9.12 -7.08 -6.44
N PRO A 145 10.29 -7.66 -6.72
CA PRO A 145 10.51 -8.92 -7.43
C PRO A 145 10.13 -10.16 -6.61
N ASP A 146 9.55 -11.16 -7.27
CA ASP A 146 9.28 -12.53 -6.78
C ASP A 146 10.27 -13.56 -7.34
N GLY A 147 11.16 -13.11 -8.23
CA GLY A 147 12.19 -13.88 -8.90
C GLY A 147 12.80 -13.11 -10.07
N LEU A 148 13.68 -13.78 -10.82
CA LEU A 148 14.18 -13.28 -12.11
C LEU A 148 13.22 -13.57 -13.28
N GLY A 149 12.11 -14.28 -13.03
CA GLY A 149 11.10 -14.59 -14.04
C GLY A 149 10.52 -13.33 -14.68
N GLY A 150 10.49 -13.29 -16.01
CA GLY A 150 10.01 -12.13 -16.78
C GLY A 150 11.00 -10.96 -16.88
N TRP A 151 12.13 -11.01 -16.17
CA TRP A 151 13.21 -10.04 -16.33
C TRP A 151 14.23 -10.53 -17.36
N THR A 152 14.50 -9.71 -18.36
CA THR A 152 15.52 -9.95 -19.39
C THR A 152 16.83 -9.34 -18.94
N ARG A 153 17.82 -10.19 -18.67
CA ARG A 153 19.19 -9.79 -18.35
C ARG A 153 20.01 -9.65 -19.63
N ASP A 154 20.89 -8.67 -19.66
CA ASP A 154 21.89 -8.57 -20.73
C ASP A 154 22.79 -9.82 -20.69
N PRO A 155 22.92 -10.58 -21.80
CA PRO A 155 23.74 -11.79 -21.84
C PRO A 155 25.18 -11.59 -21.36
N ALA A 156 25.77 -10.42 -21.58
CA ALA A 156 27.15 -10.12 -21.18
C ALA A 156 27.32 -9.87 -19.67
N THR A 157 26.23 -9.63 -18.94
CA THR A 157 26.25 -9.33 -17.49
C THR A 157 25.19 -10.10 -16.71
N ALA A 158 24.67 -11.19 -17.27
CA ALA A 158 23.52 -11.89 -16.72
C ALA A 158 23.82 -12.53 -15.36
N GLU A 159 25.05 -12.97 -15.14
CA GLU A 159 25.54 -13.53 -13.89
C GLU A 159 25.67 -12.48 -12.76
N ARG A 160 25.73 -11.19 -13.12
CA ARG A 160 25.80 -10.08 -12.15
C ARG A 160 24.47 -9.83 -11.46
N TRP A 161 23.35 -10.21 -12.10
CA TRP A 161 22.01 -10.08 -11.57
C TRP A 161 21.52 -11.39 -10.97
N THR A 162 21.24 -11.36 -9.67
CA THR A 162 20.68 -12.48 -8.93
C THR A 162 19.39 -12.06 -8.22
N PHE A 163 18.58 -13.04 -7.83
CA PHE A 163 17.45 -12.81 -6.95
C PHE A 163 17.70 -13.55 -5.65
N HIS A 164 17.66 -12.81 -4.54
CA HIS A 164 17.82 -13.39 -3.21
C HIS A 164 17.07 -12.55 -2.19
N ASP A 165 16.33 -13.23 -1.30
CA ASP A 165 15.63 -12.64 -0.16
C ASP A 165 14.56 -11.59 -0.57
N GLY A 166 13.92 -11.73 -1.74
CA GLY A 166 12.92 -10.76 -2.22
C GLY A 166 13.52 -9.49 -2.82
N ALA A 167 14.77 -9.54 -3.28
CA ALA A 167 15.46 -8.42 -3.94
C ALA A 167 16.07 -8.85 -5.26
N LEU A 168 16.05 -7.94 -6.25
CA LEU A 168 17.02 -7.98 -7.34
C LEU A 168 18.34 -7.46 -6.79
N GLN A 169 19.35 -8.31 -6.80
CA GLN A 169 20.69 -7.96 -6.37
C GLN A 169 21.60 -7.87 -7.58
N VAL A 170 22.43 -6.84 -7.61
CA VAL A 170 23.45 -6.66 -8.64
C VAL A 170 24.81 -6.45 -7.99
N ARG A 171 25.83 -7.11 -8.55
CA ARG A 171 27.24 -6.91 -8.21
C ARG A 171 28.00 -6.36 -9.41
N GLY A 172 28.65 -5.22 -9.24
CA GLY A 172 29.30 -4.52 -10.35
C GLY A 172 28.34 -3.98 -11.39
N SER A 173 28.88 -3.71 -12.58
CA SER A 173 28.11 -3.21 -13.71
C SER A 173 27.22 -4.30 -14.31
N GLY A 174 25.98 -3.95 -14.63
CA GLY A 174 25.05 -4.90 -15.24
C GLY A 174 23.72 -4.28 -15.60
N LYS A 175 23.00 -4.92 -16.53
CA LYS A 175 21.72 -4.42 -17.05
C LYS A 175 20.63 -5.48 -17.03
N ILE A 176 19.44 -5.08 -16.59
CA ILE A 176 18.25 -5.91 -16.58
C ILE A 176 17.04 -5.08 -17.01
N SER A 177 16.10 -5.68 -17.73
CA SER A 177 14.92 -4.99 -18.25
C SER A 177 13.68 -5.84 -18.21
N ARG A 178 12.52 -5.21 -18.18
CA ARG A 178 11.22 -5.89 -18.27
C ARG A 178 10.21 -5.01 -18.97
N GLN A 179 9.36 -5.64 -19.76
CA GLN A 179 8.27 -4.99 -20.48
C GLN A 179 6.97 -5.10 -19.67
N PHE A 180 6.17 -4.03 -19.68
CA PHE A 180 4.87 -3.97 -19.03
C PHE A 180 3.82 -3.32 -19.95
N ASP A 181 2.56 -3.33 -19.51
CA ASP A 181 1.46 -2.60 -20.13
C ASP A 181 1.18 -1.32 -19.33
N LEU A 182 2.03 -0.30 -19.51
CA LEU A 182 1.92 0.96 -18.75
C LEU A 182 0.83 1.87 -19.33
N PRO A 183 -0.08 2.41 -18.49
CA PRO A 183 -1.06 3.41 -18.89
C PRO A 183 -0.42 4.79 -19.15
N GLN A 184 -1.23 5.76 -19.58
CA GLN A 184 -0.78 7.15 -19.79
C GLN A 184 -0.30 7.83 -18.51
N GLN A 185 -0.81 7.39 -17.36
CA GLN A 185 -0.47 7.90 -16.05
C GLN A 185 -0.13 6.73 -15.13
N PHE A 186 1.12 6.66 -14.65
CA PHE A 186 1.59 5.52 -13.86
C PHE A 186 2.59 5.94 -12.79
N ILE A 187 2.79 5.07 -11.81
CA ILE A 187 3.74 5.22 -10.72
C ILE A 187 4.82 4.14 -10.90
N VAL A 188 6.08 4.52 -10.72
CA VAL A 188 7.22 3.62 -10.55
C VAL A 188 7.75 3.81 -9.14
N ARG A 189 7.66 2.79 -8.30
CA ARG A 189 8.15 2.82 -6.92
C ARG A 189 9.12 1.68 -6.68
N PHE A 190 10.19 1.93 -5.95
CA PHE A 190 11.13 0.90 -5.50
C PHE A 190 11.98 1.39 -4.34
N LYS A 191 12.45 0.46 -3.52
CA LYS A 191 13.49 0.72 -2.52
C LYS A 191 14.85 0.32 -3.08
N LEU A 192 15.77 1.28 -3.15
CA LEU A 192 17.18 1.05 -3.46
C LEU A 192 17.97 0.97 -2.16
N SER A 193 18.86 -0.01 -2.02
CA SER A 193 19.82 -0.13 -0.93
C SER A 193 21.23 -0.38 -1.48
N TRP A 194 22.24 0.14 -0.80
CA TRP A 194 23.63 0.10 -1.26
C TRP A 194 24.63 -0.17 -0.13
N VAL A 195 25.80 -0.68 -0.50
CA VAL A 195 26.93 -0.84 0.43
C VAL A 195 27.91 0.32 0.23
N GLU A 196 28.38 0.49 -1.00
CA GLU A 196 29.15 1.64 -1.49
C GLU A 196 28.23 2.67 -2.15
N ASP A 197 28.71 3.89 -2.36
CA ASP A 197 27.92 4.92 -3.03
C ASP A 197 27.33 4.38 -4.35
N PRO A 198 26.01 4.52 -4.57
CA PRO A 198 25.38 3.98 -5.75
C PRO A 198 25.92 4.63 -7.01
N ASN A 199 25.77 3.94 -8.13
CA ASN A 199 25.85 4.50 -9.46
C ASN A 199 24.89 3.70 -10.35
N ILE A 200 23.65 4.15 -10.41
CA ILE A 200 22.55 3.42 -11.04
C ILE A 200 21.72 4.34 -11.92
N LYS A 201 21.26 3.83 -13.05
CA LYS A 201 20.24 4.42 -13.90
C LYS A 201 19.01 3.53 -13.94
N VAL A 202 17.85 4.13 -13.69
CA VAL A 202 16.55 3.48 -13.87
C VAL A 202 15.82 4.20 -14.99
N TYR A 203 15.73 3.56 -16.14
CA TYR A 203 14.97 4.04 -17.28
C TYR A 203 13.51 3.61 -17.15
N PHE A 204 12.60 4.51 -17.48
CA PHE A 204 11.17 4.27 -17.49
C PHE A 204 10.54 4.91 -18.72
N ALA A 205 9.40 4.34 -19.12
CA ALA A 205 8.85 4.54 -20.45
C ALA A 205 9.87 4.26 -21.57
N ALA A 206 10.69 3.21 -21.42
CA ALA A 206 11.70 2.78 -22.38
C ALA A 206 11.22 1.55 -23.17
N ALA A 207 11.86 1.19 -24.28
CA ALA A 207 11.62 -0.11 -24.90
C ALA A 207 12.48 -1.17 -24.20
N ALA A 208 11.92 -2.30 -23.74
CA ALA A 208 12.72 -3.35 -23.13
C ALA A 208 13.80 -3.87 -24.10
N GLY A 209 14.98 -4.22 -23.59
CA GLY A 209 16.12 -4.68 -24.41
C GLY A 209 16.74 -3.60 -25.30
N SER A 210 16.26 -2.36 -25.24
CA SER A 210 16.88 -1.27 -25.99
C SER A 210 18.17 -0.81 -25.31
N GLY A 211 19.29 -1.06 -25.98
CA GLY A 211 20.61 -0.67 -25.52
C GLY A 211 20.85 0.84 -25.64
N GLU A 212 21.89 1.21 -26.38
CA GLU A 212 22.31 2.61 -26.56
C GLU A 212 21.57 3.35 -27.68
N THR A 213 20.61 2.71 -28.35
CA THR A 213 19.81 3.33 -29.40
C THR A 213 19.03 4.53 -28.85
N ALA A 214 19.12 5.67 -29.53
CA ALA A 214 18.35 6.86 -29.15
C ALA A 214 16.85 6.57 -29.24
N MET A 215 16.10 6.91 -28.21
CA MET A 215 14.65 6.80 -28.17
C MET A 215 14.06 7.81 -27.22
N ASP A 216 12.74 7.96 -27.32
CA ASP A 216 11.97 8.70 -26.35
C ASP A 216 11.79 7.89 -25.07
N ARG A 217 12.51 8.27 -24.01
CA ARG A 217 12.41 7.69 -22.66
C ARG A 217 12.85 8.68 -21.59
N TYR A 218 12.57 8.34 -20.34
CA TYR A 218 13.14 9.02 -19.18
C TYR A 218 14.14 8.10 -18.47
N TYR A 219 15.04 8.70 -17.70
CA TYR A 219 15.80 7.96 -16.70
C TYR A 219 16.09 8.80 -15.47
N LEU A 220 16.08 8.13 -14.32
CA LEU A 220 16.61 8.65 -13.06
C LEU A 220 18.03 8.08 -12.87
N THR A 221 18.99 8.94 -12.56
CA THR A 221 20.32 8.54 -12.10
C THR A 221 20.43 8.82 -10.61
N PHE A 222 20.99 7.89 -9.85
CA PHE A 222 21.44 8.17 -8.49
C PHE A 222 22.91 7.77 -8.36
N SER A 223 23.75 8.75 -8.03
CA SER A 223 25.18 8.57 -7.85
C SER A 223 25.74 9.34 -6.65
N ALA A 224 27.05 9.29 -6.44
CA ALA A 224 27.75 10.15 -5.49
C ALA A 224 27.49 11.66 -5.71
N ALA A 225 27.08 12.07 -6.92
CA ALA A 225 26.73 13.46 -7.25
C ALA A 225 25.28 13.83 -6.91
N GLY A 226 24.47 12.88 -6.43
CA GLY A 226 23.07 13.07 -6.11
C GLY A 226 22.13 12.45 -7.14
N ILE A 227 20.90 12.98 -7.23
CA ILE A 227 19.84 12.45 -8.08
C ILE A 227 19.62 13.39 -9.28
N GLU A 228 19.51 12.80 -10.47
CA GLU A 228 19.17 13.53 -11.69
C GLU A 228 18.07 12.80 -12.46
N ILE A 229 17.11 13.53 -13.01
CA ILE A 229 16.12 13.00 -13.96
C ILE A 229 16.39 13.63 -15.32
N LYS A 230 16.48 12.80 -16.36
CA LYS A 230 16.71 13.24 -17.73
C LYS A 230 15.68 12.67 -18.71
N ARG A 231 15.35 13.47 -19.71
CA ARG A 231 14.68 13.08 -20.95
C ARG A 231 15.73 12.70 -21.98
N GLU A 232 15.68 11.48 -22.49
CA GLU A 232 16.36 11.11 -23.73
C GLU A 232 15.36 11.19 -24.88
N ALA A 233 15.69 11.85 -25.98
CA ALA A 233 14.83 11.97 -27.16
C ALA A 233 15.38 11.16 -28.35
N SER A 234 14.47 10.61 -29.16
CA SER A 234 14.82 9.89 -30.40
C SER A 234 15.35 10.81 -31.51
N SER A 235 15.00 12.09 -31.47
CA SER A 235 15.37 13.10 -32.45
C SER A 235 15.64 14.47 -31.79
N GLY A 236 16.36 15.35 -32.48
CA GLY A 236 16.71 16.67 -31.97
C GLY A 236 17.72 16.62 -30.82
N ARG A 237 17.47 17.40 -29.76
CA ARG A 237 18.34 17.42 -28.57
C ARG A 237 18.22 16.10 -27.82
N ARG A 238 19.25 15.26 -27.94
CA ARG A 238 19.24 13.90 -27.36
C ARG A 238 19.00 13.88 -25.86
N TYR A 239 19.61 14.77 -25.07
CA TYR A 239 19.47 14.78 -23.61
C TYR A 239 19.04 16.14 -23.09
N THR A 240 17.99 16.12 -22.27
CA THR A 240 17.49 17.29 -21.53
C THR A 240 17.35 16.93 -20.06
N THR A 241 17.99 17.70 -19.18
CA THR A 241 17.82 17.56 -17.73
C THR A 241 16.46 18.09 -17.33
N ILE A 242 15.66 17.24 -16.68
CA ILE A 242 14.35 17.59 -16.11
C ILE A 242 14.52 18.08 -14.67
N ALA A 243 15.37 17.40 -13.89
CA ALA A 243 15.63 17.73 -12.49
C ALA A 243 17.05 17.38 -12.08
N THR A 244 17.63 18.16 -11.18
CA THR A 244 18.89 17.86 -10.49
C THR A 244 18.71 18.16 -9.01
N LEU A 245 18.95 17.16 -8.16
CA LEU A 245 18.70 17.24 -6.73
C LEU A 245 19.99 16.91 -5.98
N GLN A 246 20.36 17.78 -5.03
CA GLN A 246 21.52 17.61 -4.15
C GLN A 246 21.21 16.63 -3.01
N ARG A 247 20.76 15.42 -3.39
CA ARG A 247 20.43 14.29 -2.52
C ARG A 247 21.53 13.25 -2.59
N LEU A 248 22.61 13.49 -1.85
CA LEU A 248 23.83 12.70 -1.84
C LEU A 248 23.64 11.41 -1.03
N PRO A 249 24.31 10.30 -1.39
CA PRO A 249 24.19 9.02 -0.67
C PRO A 249 24.45 9.13 0.84
N LYS A 250 25.45 9.94 1.24
CA LYS A 250 25.80 10.19 2.65
C LYS A 250 24.67 10.78 3.51
N GLN A 251 23.63 11.34 2.89
CA GLN A 251 22.45 11.87 3.61
C GLN A 251 21.47 10.75 4.01
N TYR A 252 21.69 9.52 3.56
CA TYR A 252 20.88 8.36 3.92
C TYR A 252 21.70 7.42 4.81
N PRO A 253 21.70 7.59 6.14
CA PRO A 253 22.56 6.81 7.05
C PRO A 253 22.24 5.31 7.03
N GLY A 254 21.00 4.93 6.74
CA GLY A 254 20.59 3.54 6.52
C GLY A 254 21.06 2.92 5.20
N LYS A 255 21.77 3.69 4.35
CA LYS A 255 22.21 3.31 3.00
C LYS A 255 21.09 2.75 2.13
N HIS A 256 19.92 3.37 2.22
CA HIS A 256 18.77 3.04 1.40
C HIS A 256 17.89 4.27 1.18
N VAL A 257 17.12 4.26 0.09
CA VAL A 257 16.10 5.25 -0.21
C VAL A 257 14.92 4.59 -0.91
N THR A 258 13.70 4.95 -0.52
CA THR A 258 12.50 4.64 -1.30
C THR A 258 12.31 5.74 -2.33
N ILE A 259 12.26 5.36 -3.61
CA ILE A 259 12.06 6.29 -4.72
C ILE A 259 10.69 5.99 -5.31
N GLU A 260 9.88 7.03 -5.48
CA GLU A 260 8.64 6.98 -6.23
C GLU A 260 8.63 8.07 -7.30
N ILE A 261 8.35 7.66 -8.55
CA ILE A 261 8.20 8.55 -9.69
C ILE A 261 6.77 8.39 -10.22
N ARG A 262 5.96 9.43 -10.14
CA ARG A 262 4.66 9.49 -10.82
C ARG A 262 4.84 10.14 -12.18
N VAL A 263 4.35 9.51 -13.22
CA VAL A 263 4.50 9.93 -14.60
C VAL A 263 3.14 10.28 -15.16
N ASP A 264 2.93 11.53 -15.57
CA ASP A 264 1.76 11.97 -16.33
C ASP A 264 2.19 12.28 -17.77
N ARG A 265 1.95 11.34 -18.70
CA ARG A 265 2.24 11.55 -20.12
C ARG A 265 1.34 12.60 -20.76
N LEU A 266 0.12 12.79 -20.24
CA LEU A 266 -0.86 13.75 -20.78
C LEU A 266 -0.48 15.18 -20.41
N GLY A 267 -0.23 15.42 -19.12
CA GLY A 267 0.22 16.71 -18.59
C GLY A 267 1.72 16.95 -18.70
N LYS A 268 2.49 15.98 -19.23
CA LYS A 268 3.95 16.03 -19.41
C LYS A 268 4.67 16.44 -18.12
N THR A 269 4.29 15.79 -17.03
CA THR A 269 4.79 16.12 -15.69
C THR A 269 5.26 14.84 -14.99
N LEU A 270 6.38 14.93 -14.28
CA LEU A 270 6.91 13.91 -13.39
C LEU A 270 6.80 14.39 -11.95
N GLN A 271 6.33 13.59 -11.02
CA GLN A 271 6.42 13.88 -9.59
C GLN A 271 7.40 12.91 -8.95
N LEU A 272 8.36 13.43 -8.17
CA LEU A 272 9.32 12.60 -7.44
C LEU A 272 9.05 12.68 -5.94
N TYR A 273 9.07 11.51 -5.30
CA TYR A 273 9.10 11.38 -3.86
C TYR A 273 10.30 10.55 -3.43
N LEU A 274 10.97 10.98 -2.36
CA LEU A 274 12.08 10.29 -1.71
C LEU A 274 11.70 10.02 -0.26
N ASN A 275 11.64 8.74 0.14
CA ASN A 275 11.11 8.32 1.45
C ASN A 275 9.74 8.95 1.75
N ASP A 276 8.85 8.95 0.75
CA ASP A 276 7.50 9.51 0.79
C ASP A 276 7.43 11.07 0.93
N GLU A 277 8.58 11.76 0.95
CA GLU A 277 8.63 13.22 0.91
C GLU A 277 8.72 13.75 -0.54
N PRO A 278 7.91 14.75 -0.94
CA PRO A 278 7.92 15.28 -2.30
C PRO A 278 9.14 16.16 -2.59
N GLU A 279 9.78 15.94 -3.74
CA GLU A 279 10.88 16.79 -4.26
C GLU A 279 10.40 17.76 -5.35
N GLY A 280 9.24 17.50 -5.93
CA GLY A 280 8.56 18.41 -6.83
C GLY A 280 7.73 17.71 -7.90
N PRO A 281 6.80 18.44 -8.53
CA PRO A 281 6.46 18.22 -9.92
C PRO A 281 7.54 18.86 -10.83
N PHE A 282 7.99 18.13 -11.83
CA PHE A 282 8.91 18.58 -12.87
C PHE A 282 8.25 18.43 -14.24
N LYS A 283 8.35 19.45 -15.08
CA LYS A 283 7.73 19.45 -16.41
C LYS A 283 8.70 18.90 -17.45
N ASP A 284 8.24 17.97 -18.30
CA ASP A 284 8.96 17.59 -19.51
C ASP A 284 8.78 18.71 -20.55
N PRO A 285 9.87 19.39 -20.97
CA PRO A 285 9.81 20.46 -21.95
C PRO A 285 9.59 19.95 -23.39
N SER A 286 9.67 18.63 -23.63
CA SER A 286 9.43 18.03 -24.94
C SER A 286 7.99 18.24 -25.41
N ASP A 287 7.79 18.29 -26.73
CA ASP A 287 6.45 18.36 -27.32
C ASP A 287 5.65 17.08 -27.08
N GLN A 288 6.33 15.93 -27.18
CA GLN A 288 5.75 14.59 -27.00
C GLN A 288 6.36 13.88 -25.80
N ALA A 289 5.51 13.21 -25.02
CA ALA A 289 5.92 12.33 -23.94
C ALA A 289 6.36 10.95 -24.48
N PRO A 290 7.33 10.28 -23.84
CA PRO A 290 7.66 8.88 -24.11
C PRO A 290 6.46 7.94 -24.03
N ALA A 291 6.30 7.06 -25.02
CA ALA A 291 5.16 6.15 -25.13
C ALA A 291 5.50 4.67 -24.88
N ALA A 292 6.79 4.31 -24.78
CA ALA A 292 7.19 2.92 -24.54
C ALA A 292 6.88 2.49 -23.10
N ASN A 293 6.85 1.17 -22.83
CA ASN A 293 6.28 0.62 -21.58
C ASN A 293 7.24 -0.30 -20.79
N GLY A 294 8.53 -0.21 -21.07
CA GLY A 294 9.58 -0.97 -20.40
C GLY A 294 10.25 -0.18 -19.28
N ILE A 295 10.73 -0.95 -18.30
CA ILE A 295 11.67 -0.49 -17.26
C ILE A 295 13.02 -1.14 -17.53
N ILE A 296 14.09 -0.36 -17.45
CA ILE A 296 15.48 -0.86 -17.55
C ILE A 296 16.23 -0.37 -16.32
N ILE A 297 16.93 -1.28 -15.66
CA ILE A 297 17.81 -0.96 -14.55
C ILE A 297 19.25 -1.25 -14.99
N GLU A 298 20.09 -0.24 -14.92
CA GLU A 298 21.50 -0.29 -15.29
C GLU A 298 22.34 0.13 -14.10
N SER A 299 23.08 -0.83 -13.54
CA SER A 299 24.10 -0.60 -12.55
C SER A 299 25.42 -0.28 -13.24
N MET A 300 26.13 0.73 -12.75
CA MET A 300 27.46 1.15 -13.21
C MET A 300 28.43 1.25 -12.01
N ILE A 301 28.19 0.48 -10.96
CA ILE A 301 29.07 0.38 -9.79
C ILE A 301 30.30 -0.49 -10.10
N GLU A 302 31.34 -0.33 -9.29
CA GLU A 302 32.58 -1.12 -9.39
C GLU A 302 32.34 -2.61 -9.11
N GLU A 303 33.20 -3.51 -9.63
CA GLU A 303 32.98 -4.96 -9.56
C GLU A 303 32.85 -5.55 -8.14
N ALA A 304 33.48 -4.93 -7.16
CA ALA A 304 33.38 -5.35 -5.76
C ALA A 304 32.09 -4.86 -5.07
N ALA A 305 31.47 -3.81 -5.61
CA ALA A 305 30.32 -3.15 -5.00
C ALA A 305 28.99 -3.87 -5.32
N SER A 306 27.98 -3.62 -4.49
CA SER A 306 26.65 -4.22 -4.67
C SER A 306 25.48 -3.27 -4.39
N LEU A 307 24.39 -3.48 -5.12
CA LEU A 307 23.11 -2.79 -4.93
C LEU A 307 21.97 -3.80 -4.81
N GLN A 308 20.92 -3.41 -4.08
CA GLN A 308 19.68 -4.16 -3.99
C GLN A 308 18.49 -3.28 -4.36
N LEU A 309 17.59 -3.82 -5.18
CA LEU A 309 16.28 -3.24 -5.46
C LEU A 309 15.18 -4.15 -4.92
N ARG A 310 14.32 -3.58 -4.07
CA ARG A 310 13.21 -4.24 -3.39
C ARG A 310 11.92 -3.47 -3.63
N ASN A 311 10.77 -4.13 -3.42
CA ASN A 311 9.45 -3.53 -3.51
C ASN A 311 9.26 -2.72 -4.81
N ILE A 312 9.66 -3.33 -5.94
CA ILE A 312 9.47 -2.73 -7.25
C ILE A 312 7.98 -2.83 -7.57
N GLU A 313 7.34 -1.67 -7.63
CA GLU A 313 5.91 -1.53 -7.90
C GLU A 313 5.71 -0.64 -9.12
N LEU A 314 4.84 -1.11 -10.02
CA LEU A 314 4.30 -0.31 -11.11
C LEU A 314 2.81 -0.23 -10.89
N LEU A 315 2.30 1.00 -10.76
CA LEU A 315 0.91 1.21 -10.41
C LEU A 315 0.24 2.17 -11.40
N GLU A 316 -1.05 1.99 -11.66
CA GLU A 316 -1.84 2.96 -12.43
C GLU A 316 -2.05 4.25 -11.63
N TRP A 317 -1.60 5.39 -12.15
CA TRP A 317 -1.77 6.65 -11.45
C TRP A 317 -3.11 7.30 -11.82
N ASN A 318 -4.08 7.20 -10.92
CA ASN A 318 -5.36 7.90 -11.05
C ASN A 318 -5.23 9.36 -10.57
N LEU A 319 -4.63 10.23 -11.39
CA LEU A 319 -4.45 11.66 -11.09
C LEU A 319 -5.80 12.35 -10.80
N LYS A 320 -6.87 11.97 -11.50
CA LYS A 320 -8.23 12.47 -11.24
C LYS A 320 -8.67 12.09 -9.83
N GLY A 321 -8.51 10.83 -9.44
CA GLY A 321 -8.76 10.35 -8.09
C GLY A 321 -7.98 11.15 -7.04
N GLU A 322 -6.67 11.34 -7.22
CA GLU A 322 -5.84 12.13 -6.27
C GLU A 322 -6.27 13.59 -6.13
N ARG A 323 -6.64 14.25 -7.23
CA ARG A 323 -7.22 15.60 -7.16
C ARG A 323 -8.51 15.60 -6.34
N ARG A 324 -9.39 14.63 -6.55
CA ARG A 324 -10.62 14.46 -5.75
C ARG A 324 -10.32 14.25 -4.27
N ARG A 325 -9.28 13.48 -3.93
CA ARG A 325 -8.86 13.26 -2.51
C ARG A 325 -8.30 14.50 -1.82
N SER A 326 -7.76 15.43 -2.59
CA SER A 326 -7.12 16.66 -2.10
C SER A 326 -7.95 17.91 -2.37
N GLU A 327 -9.19 17.76 -2.84
CA GLU A 327 -10.13 18.86 -2.97
C GLU A 327 -10.43 19.44 -1.59
N ASP A 328 -10.26 20.77 -1.45
CA ASP A 328 -10.71 21.49 -0.27
C ASP A 328 -12.19 21.15 -0.04
N ARG A 329 -12.63 20.97 1.21
CA ARG A 329 -14.02 20.70 1.53
C ARG A 329 -14.88 21.96 1.40
N GLY A 330 -14.35 23.13 1.74
CA GLY A 330 -15.15 24.34 1.93
C GLY A 330 -15.96 24.30 3.23
N ASP A 331 -17.29 24.38 3.14
CA ASP A 331 -18.18 24.47 4.30
C ASP A 331 -18.09 23.22 5.22
N VAL A 332 -17.71 23.43 6.47
CA VAL A 332 -17.55 22.37 7.48
C VAL A 332 -18.80 22.11 8.29
N THR A 333 -19.81 22.98 8.18
CA THR A 333 -21.05 22.91 8.99
C THR A 333 -22.15 22.09 8.35
N LYS A 334 -21.94 21.67 7.09
CA LYS A 334 -22.88 20.94 6.25
C LYS A 334 -22.17 19.81 5.52
N ASP A 335 -22.95 18.94 4.90
CA ASP A 335 -22.40 18.02 3.91
C ASP A 335 -22.04 18.81 2.66
N VAL A 336 -21.02 18.32 1.94
CA VAL A 336 -20.59 18.91 0.68
C VAL A 336 -20.48 17.81 -0.35
N LEU A 337 -21.23 17.94 -1.45
CA LEU A 337 -21.09 17.11 -2.63
C LEU A 337 -20.25 17.87 -3.66
N ILE A 338 -19.20 17.23 -4.15
CA ILE A 338 -18.37 17.75 -5.24
C ILE A 338 -18.55 16.83 -6.44
N THR A 339 -18.91 17.42 -7.58
CA THR A 339 -19.09 16.72 -8.85
C THR A 339 -17.76 16.50 -9.58
N SER A 340 -17.77 15.64 -10.57
CA SER A 340 -16.60 15.24 -11.37
C SER A 340 -16.00 16.37 -12.22
N ASP A 341 -16.75 17.44 -12.45
CA ASP A 341 -16.33 18.71 -13.05
C ASP A 341 -15.96 19.79 -12.00
N SER A 342 -15.81 19.37 -10.74
CA SER A 342 -15.41 20.19 -9.59
C SER A 342 -16.41 21.29 -9.18
N GLN A 343 -17.70 21.15 -9.54
CA GLN A 343 -18.75 21.98 -8.93
C GLN A 343 -19.06 21.52 -7.51
N ARG A 344 -19.43 22.48 -6.66
CA ARG A 344 -19.61 22.27 -5.22
C ARG A 344 -21.03 22.57 -4.80
N HIS A 345 -21.63 21.65 -4.07
CA HIS A 345 -22.97 21.75 -3.53
C HIS A 345 -22.89 21.58 -2.00
N SER A 346 -23.12 22.65 -1.24
CA SER A 346 -23.26 22.59 0.22
C SER A 346 -24.71 22.31 0.59
N GLY A 347 -24.95 21.41 1.56
CA GLY A 347 -26.28 20.94 1.89
C GLY A 347 -26.30 19.70 2.78
N THR A 348 -27.16 18.74 2.45
CA THR A 348 -27.28 17.48 3.18
C THR A 348 -27.51 16.35 2.18
N LEU A 349 -26.70 15.31 2.24
CA LEU A 349 -27.00 14.06 1.53
C LEU A 349 -28.18 13.39 2.25
N VAL A 350 -29.31 13.23 1.59
CA VAL A 350 -30.50 12.64 2.21
C VAL A 350 -30.36 11.12 2.23
N GLU A 351 -30.20 10.55 1.05
CA GLU A 351 -30.09 9.10 0.85
C GLU A 351 -29.45 8.79 -0.52
N THR A 352 -29.22 7.51 -0.79
CA THR A 352 -28.98 6.99 -2.14
C THR A 352 -30.15 6.14 -2.61
N LYS A 353 -30.54 6.28 -3.87
CA LYS A 353 -31.54 5.44 -4.54
C LYS A 353 -30.88 4.57 -5.60
N LYS A 354 -31.44 3.38 -5.82
CA LYS A 354 -31.04 2.53 -6.95
C LYS A 354 -31.72 3.01 -8.23
N ASP A 355 -30.93 3.08 -9.28
CA ASP A 355 -31.34 3.43 -10.65
C ASP A 355 -30.76 2.38 -11.62
N PRO A 356 -31.34 2.16 -12.83
CA PRO A 356 -30.80 1.19 -13.79
C PRO A 356 -29.33 1.40 -14.15
N ASP A 357 -28.83 2.65 -14.12
CA ASP A 357 -27.47 3.00 -14.51
C ASP A 357 -26.50 3.11 -13.29
N GLY A 358 -26.98 2.91 -12.06
CA GLY A 358 -26.16 2.95 -10.85
C GLY A 358 -26.88 3.52 -9.63
N LEU A 359 -26.12 4.07 -8.67
CA LEU A 359 -26.70 4.81 -7.55
C LEU A 359 -26.96 6.27 -7.92
N LEU A 360 -28.12 6.78 -7.51
CA LEU A 360 -28.44 8.21 -7.48
C LEU A 360 -28.27 8.73 -6.05
N TYR A 361 -27.53 9.82 -5.89
CA TYR A 361 -27.36 10.50 -4.61
C TYR A 361 -28.38 11.63 -4.52
N VAL A 362 -29.28 11.54 -3.55
CA VAL A 362 -30.33 12.53 -3.32
C VAL A 362 -29.77 13.60 -2.39
N PHE A 363 -29.44 14.76 -2.94
CA PHE A 363 -28.77 15.83 -2.22
C PHE A 363 -29.66 17.06 -2.08
N LYS A 364 -29.92 17.51 -0.85
CA LYS A 364 -30.68 18.73 -0.59
C LYS A 364 -29.73 19.91 -0.42
N GLY A 365 -29.73 20.83 -1.37
CA GLY A 365 -28.91 22.03 -1.33
C GLY A 365 -29.30 22.98 -0.18
N ALA A 366 -28.33 23.72 0.34
CA ALA A 366 -28.53 24.67 1.44
C ALA A 366 -29.52 25.81 1.13
N PHE A 367 -29.75 26.11 -0.14
CA PHE A 367 -30.56 27.23 -0.63
C PHE A 367 -31.68 26.78 -1.58
N GLN A 368 -31.95 25.47 -1.65
CA GLN A 368 -32.95 24.88 -2.53
C GLN A 368 -33.99 24.14 -1.69
N ASP A 369 -35.26 24.27 -2.05
CA ASP A 369 -36.35 23.59 -1.35
C ASP A 369 -36.43 22.11 -1.72
N GLU A 370 -36.18 21.80 -2.99
CA GLU A 370 -36.17 20.44 -3.54
C GLU A 370 -34.76 19.83 -3.54
N ALA A 371 -34.69 18.51 -3.36
CA ALA A 371 -33.45 17.77 -3.48
C ALA A 371 -33.16 17.48 -4.96
N ILE A 372 -31.87 17.51 -5.32
CA ILE A 372 -31.38 17.08 -6.63
C ILE A 372 -30.96 15.61 -6.56
N GLU A 373 -31.13 14.90 -7.67
CA GLU A 373 -30.62 13.53 -7.82
C GLU A 373 -29.39 13.58 -8.71
N VAL A 374 -28.24 13.13 -8.18
CA VAL A 374 -26.96 13.17 -8.90
C VAL A 374 -26.47 11.73 -9.12
N PRO A 375 -26.22 11.29 -10.37
CA PRO A 375 -25.66 9.97 -10.64
C PRO A 375 -24.27 9.78 -10.02
N GLU A 376 -23.98 8.60 -9.47
CA GLU A 376 -22.68 8.30 -8.86
C GLU A 376 -21.50 8.60 -9.80
N ALA A 377 -21.66 8.32 -11.10
CA ALA A 377 -20.65 8.56 -12.12
C ALA A 377 -20.27 10.05 -12.26
N GLU A 378 -21.16 10.96 -11.88
CA GLU A 378 -20.96 12.39 -11.91
C GLU A 378 -20.39 12.94 -10.61
N ILE A 379 -20.28 12.15 -9.55
CA ILE A 379 -19.79 12.60 -8.25
C ILE A 379 -18.31 12.26 -8.09
N ALA A 380 -17.56 13.24 -7.60
CA ALA A 380 -16.16 13.09 -7.24
C ALA A 380 -16.00 12.70 -5.78
N THR A 381 -16.61 13.47 -4.88
CA THR A 381 -16.45 13.30 -3.44
C THR A 381 -17.68 13.80 -2.70
N VAL A 382 -18.03 13.13 -1.60
CA VAL A 382 -19.00 13.61 -0.63
C VAL A 382 -18.31 13.75 0.71
N PHE A 383 -18.29 14.95 1.28
CA PHE A 383 -17.87 15.19 2.65
C PHE A 383 -19.08 15.24 3.57
N PHE A 384 -19.00 14.55 4.71
CA PHE A 384 -20.06 14.57 5.71
C PHE A 384 -19.76 15.59 6.80
N VAL A 385 -20.81 16.19 7.37
CA VAL A 385 -20.77 16.98 8.60
C VAL A 385 -20.38 16.11 9.80
N ALA A 386 -19.10 15.79 9.89
CA ALA A 386 -18.52 15.19 11.06
C ALA A 386 -18.15 16.29 12.06
N LYS A 387 -18.53 16.09 13.33
CA LYS A 387 -17.80 16.74 14.42
C LYS A 387 -16.39 16.19 14.36
N GLN A 388 -15.46 16.98 13.83
CA GLN A 388 -14.04 16.62 13.79
C GLN A 388 -13.66 16.13 15.20
N PRO A 389 -13.29 14.85 15.37
CA PRO A 389 -12.83 14.39 16.67
C PRO A 389 -11.64 15.28 17.02
N ALA A 390 -11.60 15.81 18.25
CA ALA A 390 -10.35 16.33 18.78
C ALA A 390 -9.30 15.26 18.52
N ALA A 391 -8.28 15.56 17.71
CA ALA A 391 -7.33 14.60 17.15
C ALA A 391 -7.08 13.46 18.14
N ALA A 392 -7.80 12.35 17.96
CA ALA A 392 -7.71 11.23 18.87
C ALA A 392 -6.35 10.63 18.52
N GLN A 393 -5.33 10.99 19.29
CA GLN A 393 -4.00 10.42 19.14
C GLN A 393 -4.19 8.91 19.11
N ALA A 394 -3.79 8.30 17.99
CA ALA A 394 -3.80 6.86 17.87
C ALA A 394 -3.11 6.31 19.13
N PRO A 395 -3.69 5.31 19.82
CA PRO A 395 -3.09 4.74 21.00
C PRO A 395 -1.60 4.47 20.73
N LYS A 396 -0.73 4.75 21.70
CA LYS A 396 0.73 4.68 21.52
C LYS A 396 1.21 3.31 21.01
N ASP A 397 0.39 2.29 21.25
CA ASP A 397 0.59 0.88 20.87
C ASP A 397 -0.42 0.38 19.84
N SER A 398 -1.09 1.28 19.11
CA SER A 398 -1.97 0.92 18.00
C SER A 398 -1.19 0.45 16.79
N PHE A 399 -1.84 -0.44 16.04
CA PHE A 399 -1.29 -0.98 14.82
C PHE A 399 -2.13 -0.59 13.63
N VAL A 400 -1.45 -0.49 12.50
CA VAL A 400 -2.04 -0.21 11.21
C VAL A 400 -2.08 -1.48 10.40
N ILE A 401 -3.28 -1.93 10.08
CA ILE A 401 -3.49 -2.93 9.04
C ILE A 401 -3.52 -2.21 7.70
N GLN A 402 -2.67 -2.63 6.77
CA GLN A 402 -2.73 -2.27 5.36
C GLN A 402 -3.61 -3.28 4.63
N LEU A 403 -4.59 -2.78 3.89
CA LEU A 403 -5.58 -3.61 3.20
C LEU A 403 -5.20 -3.84 1.73
N HIS A 404 -5.50 -5.03 1.22
CA HIS A 404 -5.43 -5.31 -0.21
C HIS A 404 -6.50 -4.48 -0.94
N GLY A 405 -6.08 -3.73 -1.95
CA GLY A 405 -6.89 -2.69 -2.60
C GLY A 405 -6.64 -1.28 -2.04
N GLY A 406 -5.74 -1.14 -1.07
CA GLY A 406 -5.46 0.14 -0.44
C GLY A 406 -6.47 0.48 0.65
N GLY A 407 -6.09 1.43 1.49
CA GLY A 407 -6.77 1.70 2.74
C GLY A 407 -6.01 1.12 3.92
N SER A 408 -6.24 1.73 5.08
CA SER A 408 -5.53 1.45 6.31
C SER A 408 -6.47 1.55 7.48
N LEU A 409 -6.31 0.64 8.45
CA LEU A 409 -7.14 0.58 9.65
C LEU A 409 -6.28 0.59 10.90
N HIS A 410 -6.52 1.54 11.80
CA HIS A 410 -5.94 1.51 13.14
C HIS A 410 -6.74 0.56 14.03
N VAL A 411 -6.08 -0.52 14.46
CA VAL A 411 -6.68 -1.59 15.26
C VAL A 411 -5.99 -1.75 16.61
N ALA A 412 -6.77 -2.17 17.60
CA ALA A 412 -6.30 -2.50 18.94
C ALA A 412 -5.87 -3.97 19.06
N THR A 413 -6.60 -4.89 18.41
CA THR A 413 -6.33 -6.33 18.46
C THR A 413 -6.60 -6.97 17.12
N CYS A 414 -5.93 -8.10 16.86
CA CYS A 414 -6.11 -8.90 15.65
C CYS A 414 -5.99 -10.39 15.98
N THR A 415 -6.93 -11.21 15.52
CA THR A 415 -6.87 -12.68 15.66
C THR A 415 -7.06 -13.30 14.29
N PHE A 416 -6.16 -14.21 13.92
CA PHE A 416 -6.16 -14.87 12.62
C PHE A 416 -6.74 -16.28 12.77
N ALA A 417 -7.81 -16.55 12.04
CA ALA A 417 -8.50 -17.84 12.00
C ALA A 417 -8.62 -18.29 10.54
N ASP A 418 -7.64 -19.05 10.06
CA ASP A 418 -7.50 -19.57 8.70
C ASP A 418 -7.85 -18.57 7.57
N GLU A 419 -9.12 -18.47 7.18
CA GLU A 419 -9.60 -17.59 6.11
C GLU A 419 -10.08 -16.21 6.59
N LEU A 420 -10.23 -16.02 7.91
CA LEU A 420 -10.77 -14.80 8.51
C LEU A 420 -9.79 -14.15 9.47
N VAL A 421 -9.93 -12.84 9.59
CA VAL A 421 -9.19 -12.01 10.53
C VAL A 421 -10.19 -11.20 11.34
N GLU A 422 -10.27 -11.49 12.64
CA GLU A 422 -11.08 -10.72 13.57
C GLU A 422 -10.28 -9.56 14.13
N VAL A 423 -10.76 -8.34 13.95
CA VAL A 423 -10.07 -7.13 14.39
C VAL A 423 -10.97 -6.29 15.29
N THR A 424 -10.35 -5.58 16.24
CA THR A 424 -11.03 -4.52 16.99
C THR A 424 -10.54 -3.17 16.47
N HIS A 425 -11.35 -2.52 15.64
CA HIS A 425 -11.11 -1.18 15.12
C HIS A 425 -11.33 -0.12 16.20
N ASN A 426 -10.44 0.87 16.26
CA ASN A 426 -10.48 1.89 17.31
C ASN A 426 -11.76 2.75 17.28
N LEU A 427 -12.37 2.92 16.10
CA LEU A 427 -13.59 3.71 15.91
C LEU A 427 -14.85 2.86 15.69
N LEU A 428 -14.72 1.71 15.01
CA LEU A 428 -15.87 0.94 14.52
C LEU A 428 -16.16 -0.29 15.40
N GLY A 429 -15.30 -0.59 16.37
CA GLY A 429 -15.41 -1.79 17.18
C GLY A 429 -15.01 -3.05 16.40
N LYS A 430 -15.70 -4.16 16.65
CA LYS A 430 -15.34 -5.46 16.06
C LYS A 430 -15.66 -5.50 14.57
N LEU A 431 -14.68 -5.89 13.76
CA LEU A 431 -14.83 -6.14 12.33
C LEU A 431 -14.30 -7.53 12.00
N THR A 432 -14.87 -8.15 10.98
CA THR A 432 -14.39 -9.40 10.40
C THR A 432 -13.89 -9.12 9.00
N LEU A 433 -12.63 -9.45 8.75
CA LEU A 433 -11.97 -9.32 7.45
C LEU A 433 -11.68 -10.72 6.89
N GLN A 434 -11.50 -10.82 5.58
CA GLN A 434 -10.92 -11.98 4.92
C GLN A 434 -9.40 -11.91 5.06
N HIS A 435 -8.74 -13.05 5.29
CA HIS A 435 -7.29 -13.12 5.40
C HIS A 435 -6.59 -12.58 4.15
N GLY A 436 -7.06 -12.97 2.96
CA GLY A 436 -6.54 -12.43 1.69
C GLY A 436 -6.83 -10.92 1.47
N GLY A 437 -7.64 -10.30 2.33
CA GLY A 437 -7.89 -8.86 2.33
C GLY A 437 -6.84 -8.04 3.09
N VAL A 438 -5.93 -8.68 3.82
CA VAL A 438 -4.90 -8.03 4.65
C VAL A 438 -3.54 -8.14 3.96
N ALA A 439 -2.94 -7.00 3.61
CA ALA A 439 -1.66 -6.96 2.91
C ALA A 439 -0.46 -6.93 3.87
N ALA A 440 -0.55 -6.10 4.91
CA ALA A 440 0.51 -5.97 5.88
C ALA A 440 -0.02 -5.47 7.22
N PHE A 441 0.82 -5.63 8.23
CA PHE A 441 0.60 -5.09 9.56
C PHE A 441 1.84 -4.30 9.98
N GLU A 442 1.65 -3.06 10.44
CA GLU A 442 2.72 -2.14 10.81
C GLU A 442 2.39 -1.43 12.11
N ARG A 443 3.42 -1.05 12.87
CA ARG A 443 3.24 -0.25 14.08
C ARG A 443 3.06 1.22 13.73
N ALA A 444 2.06 1.90 14.31
CA ALA A 444 1.70 3.28 13.99
C ALA A 444 2.80 4.33 14.29
N ASN A 445 3.82 3.98 15.08
CA ASN A 445 4.94 4.85 15.42
C ASN A 445 6.28 4.14 15.23
N CYS A 446 6.77 4.10 14.00
CA CYS A 446 8.16 3.75 13.69
C CYS A 446 8.90 5.02 13.21
N GLN A 447 8.76 6.12 13.95
CA GLN A 447 9.78 7.17 13.89
C GLN A 447 10.92 6.72 14.79
N SER A 448 12.10 6.58 14.20
CA SER A 448 13.37 6.40 14.90
C SER A 448 13.42 7.44 16.01
N GLN A 449 13.26 7.02 17.26
CA GLN A 449 13.72 7.84 18.38
C GLN A 449 15.24 7.88 18.26
N GLU A 450 15.74 8.92 17.59
CA GLU A 450 17.12 9.36 17.75
C GLU A 450 17.32 9.56 19.24
N ALA A 451 18.13 8.69 19.85
CA ALA A 451 18.55 8.86 21.22
C ALA A 451 19.20 10.26 21.35
N PRO A 452 18.91 11.02 22.41
CA PRO A 452 19.60 12.28 22.64
C PRO A 452 21.08 11.96 22.79
N GLN A 453 21.91 12.51 21.89
CA GLN A 453 23.36 12.37 21.98
C GLN A 453 23.85 13.08 23.26
N PRO A 454 24.79 12.47 24.01
CA PRO A 454 25.39 13.08 25.20
C PRO A 454 26.25 14.31 24.87
#